data_AF-D4CQS7-F1
#
_entry.id   AF-D4CQS7-F1
#
_cell.length_a   1.000
_cell.length_b   1.000
_cell.length_c   1.000
_cell.angle_alpha   90.00
_cell.angle_beta   90.00
_cell.angle_gamma   90.00
#
_symmetry.space_group_name_H-M   'P 1'
#
loop_
_entity.id
_entity.type
_entity.pdbx_description
1 polymer ?
#
loop_
_entity_poly.entity_id
_entity_poly.type
_entity_poly.pdbx_seq_one_letter_code
_entity_poly.pdbx_strand_id
1 'polypeptide(L)'
;MNCFGLAIGLGSFLMIGLFHPIVVKSEYYFGKGIWPLFAIVGIFSLTASLLWKDLLLSSLLGIFGSSCLWSIRELYEQAHRVKKGWFPKNPKRKR
;
A
#
# COMPACT_ATOMS: atom_id res chain seq x y z
N MET A 1 12.60 -27.56 -9.08
CA MET A 1 12.76 -26.15 -9.52
C MET A 1 12.04 -25.28 -8.51
N ASN A 2 12.69 -24.24 -7.97
CA ASN A 2 12.11 -23.41 -6.91
C ASN A 2 11.08 -22.43 -7.50
N CYS A 3 9.83 -22.88 -7.67
CA CYS A 3 8.69 -22.05 -8.08
C CYS A 3 8.39 -20.90 -7.10
N PHE A 4 9.04 -20.91 -5.93
CA PHE A 4 8.99 -19.85 -4.93
C PHE A 4 9.38 -18.47 -5.46
N GLY A 5 10.44 -18.38 -6.26
CA GLY A 5 10.88 -17.09 -6.83
C GLY A 5 9.84 -16.51 -7.78
N LEU A 6 9.23 -17.35 -8.63
CA LEU A 6 8.15 -16.96 -9.52
C LEU A 6 6.90 -16.53 -8.76
N ALA A 7 6.52 -17.28 -7.71
CA ALA A 7 5.36 -16.95 -6.89
C ALA A 7 5.52 -15.63 -6.14
N ILE A 8 6.70 -15.38 -5.54
CA ILE A 8 7.01 -14.12 -4.85
C ILE A 8 7.07 -12.96 -5.84
N GLY A 9 7.68 -13.16 -7.02
CA GLY A 9 7.76 -12.13 -8.06
C GLY A 9 6.40 -11.74 -8.63
N LEU A 10 5.53 -12.72 -8.92
CA LEU A 10 4.15 -12.45 -9.35
C LEU A 10 3.34 -11.79 -8.24
N GLY A 11 3.46 -12.29 -7.01
CA GLY A 11 2.78 -11.71 -5.84
C GLY A 11 3.19 -10.27 -5.59
N SER A 12 4.49 -9.95 -5.70
CA SER A 12 4.98 -8.58 -5.50
C SER A 12 4.49 -7.63 -6.58
N PHE A 13 4.52 -8.06 -7.85
CA PHE A 13 4.02 -7.26 -8.96
C PHE A 13 2.53 -6.94 -8.81
N LEU A 14 1.73 -7.94 -8.42
CA LEU A 14 0.30 -7.77 -8.15
C LEU A 14 0.06 -6.81 -6.98
N MET A 15 0.83 -6.92 -5.88
CA MET A 15 0.72 -6.00 -4.76
C MET A 15 1.00 -4.56 -5.18
N ILE A 16 2.11 -4.31 -5.89
CA ILE A 16 2.44 -2.96 -6.39
C ILE A 16 1.31 -2.41 -7.27
N GLY A 17 0.80 -3.23 -8.19
CA GLY A 17 -0.30 -2.86 -9.08
C GLY A 17 -1.61 -2.56 -8.34
N LEU A 18 -1.94 -3.30 -7.29
CA LEU A 18 -3.15 -3.11 -6.47
C LEU A 18 -3.04 -1.91 -5.53
N PHE A 19 -1.87 -1.63 -4.96
CA PHE A 19 -1.70 -0.52 -4.03
C PHE A 19 -1.87 0.84 -4.72
N HIS A 20 -1.46 0.98 -5.98
CA HIS A 20 -1.65 2.22 -6.74
C HIS A 20 -3.10 2.75 -6.74
N PRO A 21 -4.11 2.00 -7.21
CA PRO A 21 -5.51 2.43 -7.18
C PRO A 21 -6.06 2.50 -5.75
N ILE A 22 -5.57 1.68 -4.81
CA ILE A 22 -5.95 1.77 -3.40
C ILE A 22 -5.56 3.13 -2.83
N VAL A 23 -4.34 3.62 -3.06
CA VAL A 23 -3.89 4.92 -2.56
C VAL A 23 -4.69 6.05 -3.18
N VAL A 24 -4.93 6.01 -4.49
CA VAL A 24 -5.73 7.05 -5.19
C VAL A 24 -7.15 7.11 -4.63
N LYS A 25 -7.83 5.97 -4.46
CA LYS A 25 -9.17 5.92 -3.87
C LYS A 25 -9.14 6.36 -2.41
N SER A 26 -8.13 5.95 -1.65
CA SER A 26 -7.97 6.35 -0.24
C SER A 26 -7.81 7.86 -0.10
N GLU A 27 -7.03 8.49 -0.99
CA GLU A 27 -6.92 9.96 -1.06
C GLU A 27 -8.26 10.60 -1.46
N TYR A 28 -8.93 10.06 -2.48
CA TYR A 28 -10.18 10.61 -2.96
C TYR A 28 -11.29 10.63 -1.90
N TYR A 29 -11.45 9.56 -1.13
CA TYR A 29 -12.50 9.44 -0.10
C TYR A 29 -12.09 10.03 1.25
N PHE A 30 -10.90 9.69 1.76
CA PHE A 30 -10.46 10.05 3.12
C PHE A 30 -9.37 11.13 3.11
N GLY A 31 -8.64 11.25 2.00
CA GLY A 31 -7.47 12.12 1.83
C GLY A 31 -6.27 11.68 2.60
N LYS A 32 -5.29 12.59 2.70
CA LYS A 32 -4.02 12.33 3.42
C LYS A 32 -4.16 11.95 4.90
N GLY A 33 -5.34 12.08 5.52
CA GLY A 33 -5.56 11.78 6.93
C GLY A 33 -5.60 10.28 7.28
N ILE A 34 -5.76 9.40 6.28
CA ILE A 34 -5.79 7.94 6.47
C ILE A 34 -4.39 7.31 6.65
N TRP A 35 -3.32 8.11 6.56
CA TRP A 35 -1.95 7.62 6.69
C TRP A 35 -1.66 6.75 7.94
N PRO A 36 -2.25 7.00 9.14
CA PRO A 36 -1.97 6.16 10.30
C PRO A 36 -2.48 4.73 10.12
N LEU A 37 -3.58 4.53 9.37
CA LEU A 37 -4.11 3.21 9.09
C LEU A 37 -3.09 2.39 8.27
N PHE A 38 -2.52 3.00 7.23
CA PHE A 38 -1.45 2.36 6.45
C PHE A 38 -0.21 2.05 7.30
N ALA A 39 0.14 2.92 8.25
CA ALA A 39 1.26 2.69 9.16
C ALA A 39 0.99 1.51 10.11
N ILE A 40 -0.17 1.47 10.76
CA ILE A 40 -0.56 0.41 11.69
C ILE A 40 -0.62 -0.94 10.97
N VAL A 41 -1.32 -0.99 9.82
CA VAL A 41 -1.43 -2.22 9.02
C VAL A 41 -0.06 -2.68 8.51
N GLY A 42 0.78 -1.73 8.07
CA GLY A 42 2.14 -2.03 7.60
C GLY A 42 3.02 -2.64 8.69
N ILE A 43 3.09 -2.00 9.87
CA ILE A 43 3.88 -2.48 11.00
C ILE A 43 3.35 -3.82 11.50
N PHE A 44 2.02 -3.97 11.60
CA PHE A 44 1.42 -5.24 12.00
C PHE A 44 1.76 -6.37 11.02
N SER A 45 1.72 -6.12 9.71
CA SER A 45 2.09 -7.11 8.71
C SER A 45 3.58 -7.48 8.76
N LEU A 46 4.46 -6.50 8.96
CA LEU A 46 5.91 -6.75 9.09
C LEU A 46 6.25 -7.52 10.38
N THR A 47 5.58 -7.22 11.49
CA THR A 47 5.77 -8.00 12.72
C THR A 47 5.22 -9.41 12.56
N ALA A 48 4.05 -9.57 11.91
CA ALA A 48 3.49 -10.87 11.58
C ALA A 48 4.39 -11.69 10.62
N SER A 49 5.11 -11.04 9.69
CA SER A 49 6.00 -11.75 8.77
C SER A 49 7.17 -12.43 9.49
N LEU A 50 7.63 -11.88 10.62
CA LEU A 50 8.69 -12.46 11.45
C LEU A 50 8.24 -13.71 12.21
N LEU A 51 6.94 -13.88 12.42
CA LEU A 51 6.38 -15.00 13.18
C LEU A 51 6.08 -16.22 12.31
N TRP A 52 6.09 -16.07 10.98
CA TRP A 52 5.80 -17.14 10.03
C TRP A 52 7.04 -17.94 9.65
N LYS A 53 6.94 -19.28 9.73
CA LYS A 53 8.00 -20.22 9.33
C LYS A 53 8.07 -20.46 7.82
N ASP A 54 6.94 -20.29 7.13
CA ASP A 54 6.86 -20.48 5.69
C ASP A 54 7.46 -19.28 4.94
N LEU A 55 8.45 -19.54 4.09
CA LEU A 55 9.21 -18.50 3.39
C LEU A 55 8.32 -17.71 2.40
N LEU A 56 7.35 -18.35 1.75
CA LEU A 56 6.44 -17.66 0.83
C LEU A 56 5.56 -16.69 1.60
N LEU A 57 4.89 -17.17 2.64
CA LEU A 57 3.97 -16.36 3.44
C LEU A 57 4.70 -15.23 4.15
N SER A 58 5.85 -15.50 4.74
CA SER A 58 6.71 -14.49 5.37
C SER A 58 7.12 -13.43 4.35
N SER A 59 7.56 -13.84 3.14
CA SER A 59 7.96 -12.90 2.08
C SER A 59 6.80 -12.05 1.58
N LEU A 60 5.62 -12.64 1.35
CA LEU A 60 4.43 -11.91 0.88
C LEU A 60 3.91 -10.93 1.94
N LEU A 61 3.92 -11.31 3.22
CA LEU A 61 3.57 -10.40 4.32
C LEU A 61 4.58 -9.26 4.46
N GLY A 62 5.87 -9.55 4.24
CA GLY A 62 6.93 -8.55 4.19
C GLY A 62 6.72 -7.52 3.08
N ILE A 63 6.40 -8.02 1.87
CA ILE A 63 6.09 -7.18 0.70
C ILE A 63 4.83 -6.37 0.98
N PHE A 64 3.75 -6.99 1.44
CA PHE A 64 2.49 -6.31 1.75
C PHE A 64 2.68 -5.19 2.78
N GLY A 65 3.37 -5.50 3.89
CA GLY A 65 3.66 -4.51 4.94
C GLY A 65 4.52 -3.35 4.42
N SER A 66 5.53 -3.64 3.61
CA SER A 66 6.36 -2.62 2.96
C SER A 66 5.55 -1.76 1.98
N SER A 67 4.66 -2.36 1.19
CA SER A 67 3.76 -1.65 0.28
C SER A 67 2.76 -0.75 1.03
N CYS A 68 2.25 -1.18 2.18
CA CYS A 68 1.44 -0.32 3.06
C CYS A 68 2.22 0.91 3.53
N LEU A 69 3.46 0.74 4.00
CA LEU A 69 4.28 1.87 4.43
C LEU A 69 4.63 2.81 3.27
N TRP A 70 4.98 2.25 2.11
CA TRP A 70 5.24 3.05 0.90
C TRP A 70 4.00 3.85 0.46
N SER A 71 2.82 3.25 0.60
CA SER A 71 1.54 3.89 0.27
C SER A 71 1.30 5.18 1.05
N ILE A 72 1.91 5.34 2.22
CA ILE A 72 1.87 6.62 2.96
C ILE A 72 2.52 7.73 2.13
N ARG A 73 3.73 7.48 1.61
CA ARG A 73 4.45 8.45 0.78
C ARG A 73 3.68 8.76 -0.50
N GLU A 74 3.18 7.71 -1.17
CA GLU A 74 2.35 7.84 -2.36
C GLU A 74 1.08 8.64 -2.06
N LEU A 75 0.46 8.48 -0.89
CA LEU A 75 -0.74 9.23 -0.49
C LEU A 75 -0.48 10.73 -0.40
N TYR A 76 0.66 11.15 0.17
CA TYR A 76 1.05 12.56 0.22
C TYR A 76 1.35 13.11 -1.17
N GLU A 77 1.98 12.32 -2.04
CA GLU A 77 2.28 12.70 -3.40
C GLU A 77 1.01 12.81 -4.25
N GLN A 78 0.07 11.88 -4.11
CA GLN A 78 -1.26 11.94 -4.70
C GLN A 78 -2.03 13.18 -4.26
N ALA A 79 -1.99 13.52 -2.96
CA ALA A 79 -2.60 14.75 -2.47
C ALA A 79 -1.95 16.01 -3.10
N HIS A 80 -0.65 15.98 -3.42
CA HIS A 80 0.02 17.05 -4.15
C HIS A 80 -0.40 17.09 -5.64
N ARG A 81 -0.58 15.93 -6.28
CA ARG A 81 -1.08 15.82 -7.66
C ARG A 81 -2.53 16.34 -7.78
N VAL A 82 -3.38 16.06 -6.80
CA VAL A 82 -4.74 16.63 -6.69
C VAL A 82 -4.69 18.15 -6.50
N LYS A 83 -3.78 18.67 -5.67
CA LYS A 83 -3.57 20.13 -5.52
C LYS A 83 -3.12 20.80 -6.82
N LYS A 84 -2.32 20.12 -7.63
CA LYS A 84 -1.90 20.56 -8.96
C LYS A 84 -3.01 20.49 -10.02
N GLY A 85 -4.17 19.91 -9.69
CA GLY A 85 -5.29 19.74 -10.61
C GLY A 85 -5.16 18.55 -11.56
N TRP A 86 -4.16 17.69 -11.39
CA TRP A 86 -3.98 16.50 -12.26
C TRP A 86 -5.01 15.40 -11.97
N PHE A 87 -5.60 15.42 -10.78
CA PHE A 87 -6.66 14.49 -10.38
C PHE A 87 -7.84 15.25 -9.77
N PRO A 88 -9.09 14.79 -10.00
CA PRO A 88 -10.27 15.45 -9.49
C PRO A 88 -10.30 15.35 -7.96
N LYS A 89 -10.39 16.50 -7.30
CA LYS A 89 -10.67 16.54 -5.86
C LYS A 89 -12.13 16.14 -5.62
N ASN A 90 -12.37 15.27 -4.65
CA ASN A 90 -13.72 14.90 -4.28
C ASN A 90 -14.52 16.13 -3.75
N PRO A 91 -15.59 16.56 -4.42
CA PRO A 91 -16.38 17.72 -4.01
C PRO A 91 -17.23 17.44 -2.76
N LYS A 92 -17.50 16.16 -2.45
CA LYS A 92 -18.26 15.76 -1.25
C LYS A 92 -17.42 15.83 0.02
N ARG A 93 -16.11 16.00 -0.10
CA ARG A 93 -15.20 16.12 1.03
C ARG A 93 -15.26 17.54 1.58
N LYS A 94 -16.20 17.77 2.49
CA LYS A 94 -16.24 18.98 3.32
C LYS A 94 -14.90 19.07 4.06
N ARG A 95 -14.16 20.13 3.82
CA ARG A 95 -12.90 20.44 4.53
C ARG A 95 -13.22 21.23 5.78
#